data_AF-A0A381ZPT8-F1
#
_entry.id   AF-A0A381ZPT8-F1
#
_cell.length_a   1.000
_cell.length_b   1.000
_cell.length_c   1.000
_cell.angle_alpha   90.00
_cell.angle_beta   90.00
_cell.angle_gamma   90.00
#
_symmetry.space_group_name_H-M   'P 1'
#
loop_
_entity.id
_entity.type
_entity.pdbx_description
1 polymer ?
#
loop_
_entity_poly.entity_id
_entity_poly.type
_entity_poly.pdbx_seq_one_letter_code
_entity_poly.pdbx_strand_id
1 'polypeptide(L)'
;MNEKTAPTNELSALSRRDLIGTGLALAAVGCSPAVTRTTNTSDAIASAPTAPFDSLRDYVAALEARGLAVRIPRVNQDEYEAAALMYRIRDQHGMRGGPVLIFEEIRIDGKWVKGPLIVNESGNLFSECLVFGLEPVDDPLIEESYDSYRKARAHVEQMVAANGGKYPTIPPVEVTAKDSPCKEVVLTGDDIDLTKFQFIKCNPGDVGRYINTGMVFTRDPEQGINIGTYRCHLRGPREIGLNSERNQTGNRHLTAARDRGETMAKVSIALSTDPYCWMCSTSKMADRSEGPVDELALAGGLAGRPVKVVKSHTNDFMVPANAEIIIEGEVPLNDLRPEGPYGEMVGYQGPRKEQQYWMRVTAVTHRKDPWVMNNFTGLSAGALQAASHARPFYQLKQQIPAIV
;
A
#
# COMPACT_ATOMS: atom_id res chain seq x y z
N MET A 1 8.95 26.71 66.25
CA MET A 1 8.30 27.19 65.01
C MET A 1 9.37 27.21 63.92
N ASN A 2 9.79 26.03 63.49
CA ASN A 2 9.38 25.35 62.24
C ASN A 2 10.21 25.82 61.04
N GLU A 3 11.46 25.37 61.01
CA GLU A 3 12.23 25.15 59.79
C GLU A 3 11.54 24.06 58.96
N LYS A 4 11.32 24.31 57.67
CA LYS A 4 10.91 23.28 56.69
C LYS A 4 12.12 22.90 55.85
N THR A 5 12.67 21.73 56.16
CA THR A 5 13.59 20.97 55.32
C THR A 5 12.90 20.54 54.01
N ALA A 6 13.54 20.83 52.87
CA ALA A 6 13.17 20.25 51.58
C ALA A 6 13.79 18.85 51.42
N PRO A 7 13.07 17.84 50.93
CA PRO A 7 13.66 16.53 50.69
C PRO A 7 14.42 16.53 49.36
N THR A 8 15.70 16.18 49.42
CA THR A 8 16.52 15.73 48.30
C THR A 8 16.03 14.37 47.84
N ASN A 9 15.44 14.28 46.66
CA ASN A 9 15.10 13.01 46.02
C ASN A 9 16.03 12.82 44.81
N GLU A 10 17.18 12.19 45.04
CA GLU A 10 17.90 11.47 44.00
C GLU A 10 17.07 10.21 43.67
N LEU A 11 16.17 10.33 42.69
CA LEU A 11 15.57 9.19 42.02
C LEU A 11 16.21 9.11 40.64
N SER A 12 17.01 8.06 40.45
CA SER A 12 17.55 7.63 39.16
C SER A 12 16.49 7.71 38.07
N ALA A 13 16.77 8.47 37.01
CA ALA A 13 15.88 8.62 35.87
C ALA A 13 15.72 7.28 35.14
N LEU A 14 14.67 6.53 35.49
CA LEU A 14 14.13 5.47 34.66
C LEU A 14 13.49 6.12 33.43
N SER A 15 13.95 5.74 32.25
CA SER A 15 13.43 6.26 30.99
C SER A 15 12.06 5.65 30.68
N ARG A 16 11.25 6.30 29.84
CA ARG A 16 9.98 5.71 29.35
C ARG A 16 10.16 4.33 28.69
N ARG A 17 11.36 3.96 28.24
CA ARG A 17 11.68 2.62 27.74
C ARG A 17 11.67 1.56 28.84
N ASP A 18 12.02 1.93 30.08
CA ASP A 18 12.09 0.98 31.20
C ASP A 18 10.71 0.62 31.77
N LEU A 19 9.70 1.47 31.55
CA LEU A 19 8.33 1.30 32.04
C LEU A 19 7.46 0.34 31.21
N ILE A 20 7.88 0.00 29.99
CA ILE A 20 7.14 -0.93 29.11
C ILE A 20 7.38 -2.40 29.52
N GLY A 21 8.40 -2.69 30.33
CA GLY A 21 8.72 -4.05 30.79
C GLY A 21 7.87 -4.59 31.96
N THR A 22 7.09 -3.76 32.66
CA THR A 22 6.43 -4.17 33.93
C THR A 22 4.93 -3.84 34.02
N GLY A 23 4.33 -3.31 32.97
CA GLY A 23 2.91 -2.91 32.93
C GLY A 23 1.94 -4.01 32.49
N LEU A 24 2.03 -5.23 33.05
CA LEU A 24 1.04 -6.30 32.82
C LEU A 24 0.98 -7.23 34.03
N ALA A 25 0.46 -6.70 35.13
CA ALA A 25 0.11 -7.51 36.30
C ALA A 25 -1.24 -7.05 36.84
N LEU A 26 -2.32 -7.61 36.29
CA LEU A 26 -3.55 -8.07 36.99
C LEU A 26 -4.66 -8.41 35.98
N ALA A 27 -4.53 -9.58 35.36
CA ALA A 27 -5.63 -10.47 34.94
C ALA A 27 -5.01 -11.76 34.39
N ALA A 28 -4.42 -12.58 35.26
CA ALA A 28 -3.88 -13.87 34.89
C ALA A 28 -4.93 -14.97 35.12
N VAL A 29 -5.46 -15.53 34.04
CA VAL A 29 -5.63 -16.99 33.92
C VAL A 29 -5.35 -17.39 32.47
N GLY A 30 -4.18 -17.99 32.23
CA GLY A 30 -4.00 -18.92 31.11
C GLY A 30 -3.34 -18.42 29.82
N CYS A 31 -2.29 -17.60 29.87
CA CYS A 31 -1.35 -17.47 28.74
C CYS A 31 0.08 -17.68 29.22
N SER A 32 0.78 -18.65 28.62
CA SER A 32 2.22 -18.82 28.83
C SER A 32 2.96 -17.54 28.41
N PRO A 33 4.04 -17.13 29.10
CA PRO A 33 4.75 -15.92 28.74
C PRO A 33 5.36 -16.09 27.35
N ALA A 34 5.01 -15.17 26.45
CA ALA A 34 5.67 -15.05 25.17
C ALA A 34 7.16 -14.82 25.42
N VAL A 35 8.00 -15.73 24.92
CA VAL A 35 9.45 -15.57 24.94
C VAL A 35 9.77 -14.29 24.16
N THR A 36 10.11 -13.23 24.89
CA THR A 36 10.60 -11.99 24.31
C THR A 36 12.00 -12.29 23.80
N ARG A 37 12.11 -12.59 22.50
CA ARG A 37 13.40 -12.73 21.84
C ARG A 37 13.96 -11.32 21.70
N THR A 38 14.82 -10.91 22.63
CA THR A 38 15.60 -9.67 22.55
C THR A 38 16.65 -9.82 21.46
N THR A 39 16.22 -9.77 20.20
CA THR A 39 17.14 -9.47 19.09
C THR A 39 17.61 -8.05 19.28
N ASN A 40 18.93 -7.88 19.42
CA ASN A 40 19.56 -6.57 19.55
C ASN A 40 19.15 -5.70 18.34
N THR A 41 18.42 -4.60 18.58
CA THR A 41 17.79 -3.80 17.49
C THR A 41 18.81 -3.29 16.48
N SER A 42 20.05 -3.01 16.90
CA SER A 42 21.15 -2.64 16.02
C SER A 42 21.48 -3.73 14.99
N ASP A 43 21.52 -4.98 15.43
CA ASP A 43 21.92 -6.11 14.60
C ASP A 43 20.79 -6.47 13.63
N ALA A 44 19.54 -6.34 14.09
CA ALA A 44 18.35 -6.47 13.23
C ALA A 44 18.37 -5.43 12.10
N ILE A 45 18.60 -4.15 12.42
CA ILE A 45 18.68 -3.07 11.41
C ILE A 45 19.83 -3.31 10.43
N ALA A 46 21.01 -3.70 10.91
CA ALA A 46 22.19 -3.92 10.06
C ALA A 46 22.02 -5.08 9.06
N SER A 47 21.19 -6.07 9.40
CA SER A 47 20.91 -7.23 8.54
C SER A 47 19.68 -7.06 7.63
N ALA A 48 18.88 -6.00 7.84
CA ALA A 48 17.66 -5.78 7.10
C ALA A 48 17.91 -5.28 5.68
N PRO A 49 16.99 -5.55 4.72
CA PRO A 49 17.04 -4.95 3.41
C PRO A 49 17.09 -3.41 3.49
N THR A 50 17.79 -2.78 2.55
CA THR A 50 17.87 -1.33 2.40
C THR A 50 17.32 -0.90 1.05
N ALA A 51 16.91 0.37 0.93
CA ALA A 51 16.50 0.91 -0.35
C ALA A 51 17.64 0.86 -1.40
N PRO A 52 17.31 0.72 -2.70
CA PRO A 52 15.95 0.62 -3.23
C PRO A 52 15.31 -0.77 -3.11
N PHE A 53 14.13 -0.87 -2.49
CA PHE A 53 13.44 -2.14 -2.19
C PHE A 53 12.87 -2.84 -3.43
N ASP A 54 13.20 -4.12 -3.63
CA ASP A 54 12.76 -4.91 -4.80
C ASP A 54 11.31 -5.39 -4.69
N SER A 55 10.76 -5.49 -3.48
CA SER A 55 9.41 -6.00 -3.22
C SER A 55 8.79 -5.39 -1.96
N LEU A 56 7.47 -5.60 -1.78
CA LEU A 56 6.79 -5.28 -0.51
C LEU A 56 7.45 -6.01 0.68
N ARG A 57 7.91 -7.25 0.48
CA ARG A 57 8.53 -8.05 1.55
C ARG A 57 9.81 -7.41 2.07
N ASP A 58 10.66 -6.88 1.18
CA ASP A 58 11.91 -6.22 1.57
C ASP A 58 11.64 -4.95 2.36
N TYR A 59 10.66 -4.16 1.89
CA TYR A 59 10.23 -2.94 2.55
C TYR A 59 9.65 -3.22 3.94
N VAL A 60 8.73 -4.17 4.07
CA VAL A 60 8.14 -4.55 5.36
C VAL A 60 9.20 -5.13 6.31
N ALA A 61 10.16 -5.92 5.82
CA ALA A 61 11.27 -6.40 6.64
C ALA A 61 12.14 -5.26 7.18
N ALA A 62 12.39 -4.21 6.38
CA ALA A 62 13.12 -3.03 6.82
C ALA A 62 12.37 -2.21 7.89
N LEU A 63 11.04 -2.17 7.81
CA LEU A 63 10.17 -1.57 8.83
C LEU A 63 10.15 -2.41 10.11
N GLU A 64 10.01 -3.73 9.99
CA GLU A 64 9.99 -4.67 11.12
C GLU A 64 11.31 -4.60 11.91
N ALA A 65 12.45 -4.56 11.23
CA ALA A 65 13.76 -4.40 11.87
C ALA A 65 13.91 -3.11 12.69
N ARG A 66 13.11 -2.08 12.36
CA ARG A 66 13.07 -0.78 13.06
C ARG A 66 11.93 -0.67 14.08
N GLY A 67 11.20 -1.76 14.34
CA GLY A 67 10.06 -1.77 15.25
C GLY A 67 8.83 -1.01 14.73
N LEU A 68 8.76 -0.76 13.41
CA LEU A 68 7.64 -0.08 12.75
C LEU A 68 6.58 -1.04 12.21
N ALA A 69 6.66 -2.33 12.57
CA ALA A 69 5.68 -3.34 12.22
C ALA A 69 5.32 -4.19 13.45
N VAL A 70 4.07 -4.63 13.50
CA VAL A 70 3.54 -5.51 14.56
C VAL A 70 2.91 -6.73 13.91
N ARG A 71 3.37 -7.92 14.31
CA ARG A 71 2.77 -9.20 13.93
C ARG A 71 1.66 -9.60 14.89
N ILE A 72 0.53 -9.97 14.31
CA ILE A 72 -0.65 -10.42 15.02
C ILE A 72 -0.97 -11.82 14.49
N PRO A 73 -0.86 -12.87 15.32
CA PRO A 73 -0.99 -14.24 14.84
C PRO A 73 -2.34 -14.51 14.18
N ARG A 74 -3.42 -13.97 14.76
CA ARG A 74 -4.78 -14.24 14.31
C ARG A 74 -5.71 -13.06 14.57
N VAL A 75 -6.64 -12.82 13.65
CA VAL A 75 -7.71 -11.84 13.82
C VAL A 75 -9.02 -12.34 13.20
N ASN A 76 -10.15 -12.10 13.87
CA ASN A 76 -11.46 -12.46 13.36
C ASN A 76 -12.08 -11.29 12.57
N GLN A 77 -12.00 -11.35 11.24
CA GLN A 77 -12.55 -10.29 10.40
C GLN A 77 -14.06 -10.44 10.15
N ASP A 78 -14.67 -11.60 10.44
CA ASP A 78 -16.15 -11.72 10.46
C ASP A 78 -16.77 -10.77 11.51
N GLU A 79 -16.01 -10.47 12.57
CA GLU A 79 -16.35 -9.54 13.65
C GLU A 79 -15.63 -8.18 13.52
N TYR A 80 -14.99 -7.91 12.38
CA TYR A 80 -14.28 -6.66 12.08
C TYR A 80 -13.14 -6.31 13.07
N GLU A 81 -12.50 -7.29 13.69
CA GLU A 81 -11.44 -7.05 14.69
C GLU A 81 -10.23 -6.28 14.10
N ALA A 82 -9.83 -6.56 12.85
CA ALA A 82 -8.71 -5.86 12.22
C ALA A 82 -9.04 -4.38 11.97
N ALA A 83 -10.30 -4.11 11.58
CA ALA A 83 -10.79 -2.75 11.42
C ALA A 83 -10.80 -2.01 12.77
N ALA A 84 -11.37 -2.64 13.80
CA ALA A 84 -11.42 -2.07 15.14
C ALA A 84 -10.02 -1.77 15.70
N LEU A 85 -9.04 -2.66 15.47
CA LEU A 85 -7.66 -2.42 15.86
C LEU A 85 -7.07 -1.21 15.12
N MET A 86 -7.30 -1.08 13.82
CA MET A 86 -6.82 0.07 13.06
C MET A 86 -7.46 1.38 13.55
N TYR A 87 -8.74 1.37 13.95
CA TYR A 87 -9.38 2.53 14.61
C TYR A 87 -8.66 2.89 15.91
N ARG A 88 -8.36 1.90 16.76
CA ARG A 88 -7.63 2.14 18.01
C ARG A 88 -6.24 2.70 17.79
N ILE A 89 -5.51 2.19 16.79
CA ILE A 89 -4.18 2.69 16.44
C ILE A 89 -4.27 4.14 15.96
N ARG A 90 -5.27 4.46 15.12
CA ARG A 90 -5.49 5.83 14.65
C ARG A 90 -5.84 6.77 15.80
N ASP A 91 -6.65 6.34 16.76
CA ASP A 91 -7.01 7.14 17.93
C ASP A 91 -5.78 7.43 18.82
N GLN A 92 -4.85 6.48 18.93
CA GLN A 92 -3.67 6.58 19.79
C GLN A 92 -2.47 7.26 19.12
N HIS A 93 -2.30 7.10 17.82
CA HIS A 93 -1.09 7.50 17.10
C HIS A 93 -1.36 8.42 15.90
N GLY A 94 -2.61 8.83 15.72
CA GLY A 94 -3.04 9.57 14.53
C GLY A 94 -2.96 8.72 13.26
N MET A 95 -3.18 9.37 12.12
CA MET A 95 -3.11 8.71 10.81
C MET A 95 -1.67 8.37 10.39
N ARG A 96 -0.68 9.05 10.98
CA ARG A 96 0.70 9.12 10.50
C ARG A 96 1.77 8.66 11.50
N GLY A 97 1.36 8.12 12.64
CA GLY A 97 2.25 7.51 13.64
C GLY A 97 2.07 6.00 13.83
N GLY A 98 1.02 5.39 13.27
CA GLY A 98 0.71 3.97 13.48
C GLY A 98 1.67 3.01 12.77
N PRO A 99 1.98 1.84 13.34
CA PRO A 99 2.84 0.85 12.70
C PRO A 99 2.13 0.12 11.55
N VAL A 100 2.90 -0.64 10.78
CA VAL A 100 2.36 -1.66 9.88
C VAL A 100 1.78 -2.81 10.71
N LEU A 101 0.59 -3.27 10.34
CA LEU A 101 -0.01 -4.46 10.93
C LEU A 101 0.13 -5.65 9.98
N ILE A 102 0.65 -6.75 10.52
CA ILE A 102 0.86 -8.00 9.80
C ILE A 102 -0.01 -9.05 10.47
N PHE A 103 -1.16 -9.38 9.88
CA PHE A 103 -2.03 -10.45 10.37
C PHE A 103 -1.65 -11.77 9.70
N GLU A 104 -1.16 -12.74 10.49
CA GLU A 104 -0.64 -14.01 9.95
C GLU A 104 -1.76 -14.97 9.52
N GLU A 105 -2.91 -14.90 10.17
CA GLU A 105 -4.12 -15.64 9.82
C GLU A 105 -5.36 -14.76 10.06
N ILE A 106 -6.30 -14.77 9.13
CA ILE A 106 -7.54 -14.00 9.25
C ILE A 106 -8.75 -14.90 9.08
N ARG A 107 -9.79 -14.70 9.90
CA ARG A 107 -11.07 -15.40 9.71
C ARG A 107 -11.96 -14.59 8.77
N ILE A 108 -12.39 -15.19 7.67
CA ILE A 108 -13.36 -14.61 6.74
C ILE A 108 -14.35 -15.67 6.27
N ASP A 109 -15.64 -15.35 6.29
CA ASP A 109 -16.78 -16.23 5.99
C ASP A 109 -16.71 -17.55 6.79
N GLY A 110 -16.40 -17.44 8.08
CA GLY A 110 -16.33 -18.57 9.00
C GLY A 110 -15.09 -19.45 8.87
N LYS A 111 -14.16 -19.12 7.96
CA LYS A 111 -12.95 -19.91 7.68
C LYS A 111 -11.70 -19.12 8.02
N TRP A 112 -10.73 -19.79 8.63
CA TRP A 112 -9.40 -19.25 8.82
C TRP A 112 -8.60 -19.36 7.53
N VAL A 113 -8.06 -18.23 7.09
CA VAL A 113 -7.26 -18.08 5.88
C VAL A 113 -5.86 -17.64 6.30
N LYS A 114 -4.86 -18.47 5.98
CA LYS A 114 -3.45 -18.16 6.20
C LYS A 114 -3.03 -16.99 5.30
N GLY A 115 -2.34 -16.01 5.86
CA GLY A 115 -1.87 -14.82 5.16
C GLY A 115 -0.35 -14.83 4.89
N PRO A 116 0.32 -13.67 5.02
CA PRO A 116 -0.14 -12.51 5.79
C PRO A 116 -1.03 -11.52 5.03
N LEU A 117 -1.96 -10.90 5.77
CA LEU A 117 -2.61 -9.65 5.40
C LEU A 117 -1.78 -8.48 5.97
N ILE A 118 -1.34 -7.58 5.10
CA ILE A 118 -0.56 -6.38 5.42
C ILE A 118 -1.50 -5.16 5.36
N VAL A 119 -1.45 -4.35 6.42
CA VAL A 119 -2.25 -3.14 6.57
C VAL A 119 -1.38 -1.99 7.07
N ASN A 120 -1.66 -0.78 6.59
CA ASN A 120 -1.05 0.46 7.05
C ASN A 120 0.46 0.53 6.77
N GLU A 121 0.90 -0.01 5.64
CA GLU A 121 2.32 -0.07 5.23
C GLU A 121 2.95 1.32 5.02
N SER A 122 2.12 2.33 4.77
CA SER A 122 2.50 3.73 4.60
C SER A 122 2.11 4.60 5.81
N GLY A 123 1.77 3.96 6.92
CA GLY A 123 1.14 4.59 8.10
C GLY A 123 2.04 5.43 8.98
N ASN A 124 3.35 5.26 8.92
CA ASN A 124 4.29 5.97 9.78
C ASN A 124 5.23 6.86 8.95
N LEU A 125 5.36 8.16 9.29
CA LEU A 125 6.19 9.12 8.53
C LEU A 125 7.68 8.74 8.46
N PHE A 126 8.17 7.84 9.31
CA PHE A 126 9.54 7.32 9.23
C PHE A 126 9.80 6.61 7.92
N SER A 127 8.79 5.91 7.42
CA SER A 127 8.89 5.14 6.19
C SER A 127 9.20 5.99 4.96
N GLU A 128 8.82 7.28 4.98
CA GLU A 128 9.11 8.23 3.91
C GLU A 128 10.62 8.33 3.64
N CYS A 129 11.45 8.36 4.70
CA CYS A 129 12.91 8.40 4.57
C CYS A 129 13.48 7.06 4.08
N LEU A 130 12.97 5.95 4.63
CA LEU A 130 13.51 4.61 4.37
C LEU A 130 13.41 4.22 2.90
N VAL A 131 12.34 4.61 2.20
CA VAL A 131 12.16 4.34 0.77
C VAL A 131 13.20 5.05 -0.10
N PHE A 132 13.82 6.13 0.38
CA PHE A 132 14.91 6.83 -0.32
C PHE A 132 16.30 6.53 0.25
N GLY A 133 16.42 5.51 1.11
CA GLY A 133 17.69 5.15 1.75
C GLY A 133 18.20 6.22 2.72
N LEU A 134 17.31 7.07 3.22
CA LEU A 134 17.63 8.11 4.18
C LEU A 134 17.36 7.58 5.59
N GLU A 135 18.23 7.93 6.54
CA GLU A 135 17.94 7.68 7.94
C GLU A 135 16.86 8.66 8.44
N PRO A 136 15.78 8.18 9.09
CA PRO A 136 14.79 9.02 9.76
C PRO A 136 15.46 9.90 10.83
N VAL A 137 14.87 11.07 11.09
CA VAL A 137 15.46 12.07 12.01
C VAL A 137 14.61 12.32 13.25
N ASP A 138 13.40 11.78 13.27
CA ASP A 138 12.47 11.92 14.39
C ASP A 138 12.67 10.81 15.43
N ASP A 139 11.90 10.85 16.53
CA ASP A 139 11.63 9.67 17.36
C ASP A 139 10.33 8.98 16.86
N PRO A 140 10.35 7.66 16.58
CA PRO A 140 9.21 6.96 15.99
C PRO A 140 7.97 6.92 16.89
N LEU A 141 8.13 7.29 18.16
CA LEU A 141 7.09 7.35 19.17
C LEU A 141 6.55 8.77 19.41
N ILE A 142 7.11 9.80 18.75
CA ILE A 142 6.55 11.16 18.80
C ILE A 142 5.36 11.27 17.84
N GLU A 143 4.22 11.72 18.38
CA GLU A 143 3.03 12.05 17.60
C GLU A 143 3.36 13.14 16.55
N GLU A 144 3.28 12.76 15.27
CA GLU A 144 3.33 13.65 14.11
C GLU A 144 4.55 14.57 14.01
N SER A 145 5.76 14.07 14.27
CA SER A 145 6.95 14.77 13.79
C SER A 145 7.07 14.61 12.27
N TYR A 146 6.99 15.72 11.54
CA TYR A 146 7.03 15.75 10.08
C TYR A 146 8.46 15.87 9.52
N ASP A 147 9.52 15.79 10.33
CA ASP A 147 10.87 16.10 9.84
C ASP A 147 11.44 15.01 8.93
N SER A 148 11.16 13.73 9.21
CA SER A 148 11.51 12.61 8.32
C SER A 148 10.76 12.72 6.99
N TYR A 149 9.49 13.11 7.03
CA TYR A 149 8.73 13.45 5.83
C TYR A 149 9.33 14.65 5.08
N ARG A 150 9.67 15.74 5.78
CA ARG A 150 10.26 16.95 5.17
C ARG A 150 11.61 16.64 4.53
N LYS A 151 12.43 15.80 5.18
CA LYS A 151 13.72 15.33 4.68
C LYS A 151 13.55 14.50 3.41
N ALA A 152 12.63 13.53 3.41
CA ALA A 152 12.31 12.74 2.22
C ALA A 152 11.78 13.62 1.08
N ARG A 153 10.86 14.56 1.37
CA ARG A 153 10.31 15.50 0.39
C ARG A 153 11.42 16.37 -0.20
N ALA A 154 12.29 16.93 0.63
CA ALA A 154 13.42 17.75 0.19
C ALA A 154 14.40 16.97 -0.70
N HIS A 155 14.63 15.70 -0.40
CA HIS A 155 15.41 14.81 -1.26
C HIS A 155 14.77 14.66 -2.66
N VAL A 156 13.47 14.39 -2.73
CA VAL A 156 12.76 14.27 -4.02
C VAL A 156 12.66 15.63 -4.74
N GLU A 157 12.54 16.75 -4.02
CA GLU A 157 12.61 18.10 -4.59
C GLU A 157 13.95 18.33 -5.31
N GLN A 158 15.06 17.85 -4.74
CA GLN A 158 16.38 17.92 -5.39
C GLN A 158 16.41 17.07 -6.67
N MET A 159 15.82 15.86 -6.66
CA MET A 159 15.71 15.03 -7.86
C MET A 159 14.90 15.73 -8.96
N VAL A 160 13.77 16.35 -8.59
CA VAL A 160 12.92 17.11 -9.51
C VAL A 160 13.65 18.34 -10.06
N ALA A 161 14.35 19.08 -9.21
CA ALA A 161 15.14 20.26 -9.62
C ALA A 161 16.28 19.86 -10.58
N ALA A 162 17.02 18.80 -10.27
CA ALA A 162 18.10 18.28 -11.10
C ALA A 162 17.60 17.79 -12.48
N ASN A 163 16.32 17.45 -12.59
CA ASN A 163 15.68 16.99 -13.82
C ASN A 163 14.71 18.04 -14.40
N GLY A 164 15.06 19.33 -14.28
CA GLY A 164 14.36 20.42 -14.96
C GLY A 164 12.90 20.63 -14.52
N GLY A 165 12.57 20.30 -13.26
CA GLY A 165 11.22 20.43 -12.72
C GLY A 165 10.29 19.25 -13.01
N LYS A 166 10.84 18.15 -13.52
CA LYS A 166 10.12 16.89 -13.78
C LYS A 166 10.69 15.78 -12.90
N TYR A 167 9.86 14.82 -12.52
CA TYR A 167 10.38 13.62 -11.86
C TYR A 167 11.31 12.84 -12.81
N PRO A 168 12.39 12.22 -12.31
CA PRO A 168 13.24 11.36 -13.13
C PRO A 168 12.47 10.13 -13.58
N THR A 169 12.88 9.57 -14.72
CA THR A 169 12.32 8.32 -15.25
C THR A 169 13.45 7.38 -15.67
N ILE A 170 13.26 6.08 -15.42
CA ILE A 170 14.14 5.01 -15.87
C ILE A 170 13.24 3.91 -16.44
N PRO A 171 13.29 3.62 -17.75
CA PRO A 171 12.41 2.64 -18.38
C PRO A 171 12.47 1.27 -17.69
N PRO A 172 11.33 0.55 -17.59
CA PRO A 172 11.32 -0.79 -17.04
C PRO A 172 12.14 -1.77 -17.90
N VAL A 173 12.64 -2.84 -17.29
CA VAL A 173 13.37 -3.91 -17.98
C VAL A 173 12.56 -5.19 -17.93
N GLU A 174 12.31 -5.77 -19.10
CA GLU A 174 11.66 -7.08 -19.19
C GLU A 174 12.58 -8.19 -18.69
N VAL A 175 12.02 -9.08 -17.86
CA VAL A 175 12.67 -10.28 -17.35
C VAL A 175 11.86 -11.52 -17.70
N THR A 176 12.48 -12.69 -17.62
CA THR A 176 11.79 -13.95 -17.94
C THR A 176 10.77 -14.32 -16.86
N ALA A 177 9.78 -15.14 -17.22
CA ALA A 177 8.83 -15.70 -16.24
C ALA A 177 9.53 -16.50 -15.14
N LYS A 178 10.68 -17.13 -15.44
CA LYS A 178 11.48 -17.86 -14.46
C LYS A 178 12.09 -16.94 -13.39
N ASP A 179 12.43 -15.72 -13.77
CA ASP A 179 13.02 -14.70 -12.89
C ASP A 179 11.96 -13.77 -12.27
N SER A 180 10.68 -14.15 -12.37
CA SER A 180 9.53 -13.36 -11.94
C SER A 180 8.77 -14.07 -10.81
N PRO A 181 8.95 -13.68 -9.54
CA PRO A 181 8.24 -14.28 -8.41
C PRO A 181 6.71 -14.30 -8.59
N CYS A 182 6.13 -13.28 -9.24
CA CYS A 182 4.69 -13.23 -9.49
C CYS A 182 4.15 -14.33 -10.43
N LYS A 183 5.03 -15.15 -11.01
CA LYS A 183 4.72 -16.27 -11.91
C LYS A 183 4.97 -17.66 -11.30
N GLU A 184 5.28 -17.75 -10.01
CA GLU A 184 5.56 -19.04 -9.34
C GLU A 184 4.35 -19.99 -9.32
N VAL A 185 3.14 -19.45 -9.21
CA VAL A 185 1.87 -20.18 -9.30
C VAL A 185 1.00 -19.51 -10.36
N VAL A 186 0.36 -20.32 -11.21
CA VAL A 186 -0.55 -19.87 -12.26
C VAL A 186 -1.88 -20.59 -12.11
N LEU A 187 -2.96 -19.84 -11.98
CA LEU A 187 -4.33 -20.33 -11.87
C LEU A 187 -5.11 -19.84 -13.09
N THR A 188 -5.77 -20.76 -13.79
CA THR A 188 -6.61 -20.47 -14.97
C THR A 188 -7.90 -21.27 -14.91
N GLY A 189 -8.94 -20.83 -15.62
CA GLY A 189 -10.18 -21.58 -15.72
C GLY A 189 -10.78 -21.89 -14.35
N ASP A 190 -10.98 -23.17 -14.04
CA ASP A 190 -11.67 -23.56 -12.81
C ASP A 190 -10.83 -23.44 -11.53
N ASP A 191 -9.51 -23.35 -11.66
CA ASP A 191 -8.59 -23.22 -10.52
C ASP A 191 -8.63 -21.82 -9.90
N ILE A 192 -9.18 -20.83 -10.61
CA ILE A 192 -9.28 -19.45 -10.13
C ILE A 192 -10.35 -19.38 -9.03
N ASP A 193 -9.92 -18.99 -7.84
CA ASP A 193 -10.78 -18.63 -6.73
C ASP A 193 -10.19 -17.49 -5.90
N LEU A 194 -10.62 -16.27 -6.22
CA LEU A 194 -10.20 -15.06 -5.52
C LEU A 194 -10.68 -14.99 -4.06
N THR A 195 -11.68 -15.79 -3.67
CA THR A 195 -12.19 -15.80 -2.28
C THR A 195 -11.23 -16.47 -1.29
N LYS A 196 -10.22 -17.18 -1.80
CA LYS A 196 -9.14 -17.82 -1.02
C LYS A 196 -8.06 -16.85 -0.56
N PHE A 197 -7.97 -15.65 -1.15
CA PHE A 197 -7.03 -14.62 -0.73
C PHE A 197 -7.59 -13.77 0.41
N GLN A 198 -6.71 -13.08 1.12
CA GLN A 198 -7.03 -12.29 2.31
C GLN A 198 -7.68 -10.93 2.00
N PHE A 199 -8.54 -10.86 0.97
CA PHE A 199 -9.34 -9.67 0.69
C PHE A 199 -10.50 -9.59 1.66
N ILE A 200 -10.61 -8.45 2.35
CA ILE A 200 -11.53 -8.27 3.47
C ILE A 200 -12.68 -7.35 3.10
N LYS A 201 -13.82 -7.56 3.78
CA LYS A 201 -14.83 -6.52 3.94
C LYS A 201 -14.33 -5.58 5.03
N CYS A 202 -14.04 -4.34 4.68
CA CYS A 202 -13.33 -3.41 5.56
C CYS A 202 -14.24 -2.91 6.68
N ASN A 203 -15.46 -2.49 6.32
CA ASN A 203 -16.43 -1.92 7.24
C ASN A 203 -17.76 -2.70 7.21
N PRO A 204 -18.55 -2.70 8.31
CA PRO A 204 -19.86 -3.33 8.33
C PRO A 204 -20.82 -2.86 7.24
N GLY A 205 -20.75 -1.57 6.87
CA GLY A 205 -21.57 -0.94 5.84
C GLY A 205 -21.18 -1.23 4.40
N ASP A 206 -20.01 -1.83 4.16
CA ASP A 206 -19.57 -2.17 2.80
C ASP A 206 -20.42 -3.31 2.23
N VAL A 207 -20.68 -3.28 0.93
CA VAL A 207 -21.51 -4.32 0.29
C VAL A 207 -20.86 -5.70 0.27
N GLY A 208 -19.52 -5.78 0.33
CA GLY A 208 -18.78 -7.02 0.19
C GLY A 208 -17.29 -6.85 0.47
N ARG A 209 -16.50 -7.83 0.03
CA ARG A 209 -15.03 -7.80 0.13
C ARG A 209 -14.46 -6.95 -1.01
N TYR A 210 -13.36 -6.28 -0.73
CA TYR A 210 -12.70 -5.40 -1.70
C TYR A 210 -11.21 -5.68 -1.78
N ILE A 211 -10.68 -5.52 -2.99
CA ILE A 211 -9.27 -5.27 -3.23
C ILE A 211 -9.15 -3.74 -3.35
N ASN A 212 -8.59 -3.05 -2.37
CA ASN A 212 -8.54 -1.58 -2.36
C ASN A 212 -7.14 -0.99 -2.64
N THR A 213 -6.19 -1.86 -2.94
CA THR A 213 -4.80 -1.54 -3.31
C THR A 213 -4.47 -1.99 -4.75
N GLY A 214 -5.51 -2.14 -5.59
CA GLY A 214 -5.38 -2.65 -6.95
C GLY A 214 -4.68 -1.67 -7.87
N MET A 215 -3.44 -1.95 -8.27
CA MET A 215 -2.78 -1.24 -9.36
C MET A 215 -3.32 -1.73 -10.70
N VAL A 216 -4.32 -1.04 -11.24
CA VAL A 216 -5.05 -1.44 -12.44
C VAL A 216 -4.39 -0.86 -13.69
N PHE A 217 -4.04 -1.76 -14.60
CA PHE A 217 -3.47 -1.50 -15.91
C PHE A 217 -4.60 -1.41 -16.93
N THR A 218 -4.74 -0.23 -17.55
CA THR A 218 -5.61 -0.01 -18.71
C THR A 218 -4.78 0.56 -19.86
N ARG A 219 -5.28 0.42 -21.09
CA ARG A 219 -4.62 0.96 -22.28
C ARG A 219 -5.63 1.66 -23.16
N ASP A 220 -5.20 2.77 -23.74
CA ASP A 220 -5.86 3.44 -24.83
C ASP A 220 -4.86 3.63 -25.99
N PRO A 221 -5.24 3.43 -27.26
CA PRO A 221 -4.33 3.58 -28.39
C PRO A 221 -3.75 4.99 -28.55
N GLU A 222 -4.46 6.03 -28.11
CA GLU A 222 -4.03 7.43 -28.22
C GLU A 222 -3.34 7.91 -26.94
N GLN A 223 -3.90 7.56 -25.77
CA GLN A 223 -3.42 8.02 -24.46
C GLN A 223 -2.34 7.11 -23.84
N GLY A 224 -2.10 5.94 -24.42
CA GLY A 224 -1.11 4.96 -23.97
C GLY A 224 -1.58 4.12 -22.79
N ILE A 225 -0.62 3.63 -22.00
CA ILE A 225 -0.89 2.82 -20.80
C ILE A 225 -1.21 3.75 -19.63
N ASN A 226 -2.09 3.28 -18.74
CA ASN A 226 -2.33 3.87 -17.43
C ASN A 226 -2.24 2.81 -16.34
N ILE A 227 -1.55 3.15 -15.25
CA ILE A 227 -1.46 2.34 -14.05
C ILE A 227 -2.00 3.16 -12.90
N GLY A 228 -3.27 2.93 -12.54
CA GLY A 228 -3.95 3.68 -11.49
C GLY A 228 -4.41 2.77 -10.36
N THR A 229 -4.37 3.27 -9.13
CA THR A 229 -4.99 2.57 -7.99
C THR A 229 -6.50 2.76 -8.01
N TYR A 230 -7.24 1.66 -8.13
CA TYR A 230 -8.71 1.66 -8.10
C TYR A 230 -9.21 0.56 -7.16
N ARG A 231 -10.27 0.86 -6.40
CA ARG A 231 -10.92 -0.19 -5.60
C ARG A 231 -11.65 -1.17 -6.51
N CYS A 232 -11.63 -2.41 -6.10
CA CYS A 232 -12.05 -3.55 -6.90
C CYS A 232 -12.98 -4.42 -6.04
N HIS A 233 -14.28 -4.35 -6.30
CA HIS A 233 -15.29 -5.12 -5.56
C HIS A 233 -15.22 -6.59 -5.96
N LEU A 234 -14.96 -7.48 -4.99
CA LEU A 234 -14.94 -8.91 -5.25
C LEU A 234 -16.36 -9.50 -5.25
N ARG A 235 -16.78 -10.14 -6.35
CA ARG A 235 -18.02 -10.92 -6.42
C ARG A 235 -17.73 -12.37 -6.80
N GLY A 236 -17.73 -13.23 -5.78
CA GLY A 236 -17.41 -14.65 -5.98
C GLY A 236 -15.97 -14.88 -6.43
N PRO A 237 -15.67 -16.04 -7.03
CA PRO A 237 -14.30 -16.48 -7.27
C PRO A 237 -13.59 -15.80 -8.44
N ARG A 238 -14.32 -15.23 -9.41
CA ARG A 238 -13.75 -14.83 -10.73
C ARG A 238 -14.31 -13.52 -11.31
N GLU A 239 -14.89 -12.67 -10.47
CA GLU A 239 -15.49 -11.43 -10.94
C GLU A 239 -15.13 -10.25 -10.04
N ILE A 240 -14.72 -9.15 -10.66
CA ILE A 240 -14.27 -7.95 -9.96
C ILE A 240 -14.98 -6.72 -10.54
N GLY A 241 -15.60 -5.90 -9.70
CA GLY A 241 -16.11 -4.57 -10.09
C GLY A 241 -14.99 -3.53 -10.01
N LEU A 242 -14.61 -2.94 -11.13
CA LEU A 242 -13.57 -1.92 -11.22
C LEU A 242 -14.17 -0.54 -10.98
N ASN A 243 -13.88 0.06 -9.83
CA ASN A 243 -14.36 1.41 -9.54
C ASN A 243 -13.27 2.46 -9.75
N SER A 244 -13.32 3.06 -10.94
CA SER A 244 -12.60 4.29 -11.26
C SER A 244 -13.61 5.41 -11.53
N GLU A 245 -13.35 6.59 -10.99
CA GLU A 245 -14.19 7.77 -11.19
C GLU A 245 -14.16 8.25 -12.64
N ARG A 246 -15.22 8.91 -13.10
CA ARG A 246 -15.36 9.39 -14.48
C ARG A 246 -14.18 10.23 -14.99
N ASN A 247 -13.54 11.00 -14.09
CA ASN A 247 -12.39 11.84 -14.42
C ASN A 247 -11.04 11.14 -14.29
N GLN A 248 -10.99 9.90 -13.79
CA GLN A 248 -9.79 9.10 -13.69
C GLN A 248 -9.49 8.41 -15.02
N THR A 249 -8.20 8.29 -15.35
CA THR A 249 -7.71 7.77 -16.62
C THR A 249 -8.21 6.35 -16.92
N GLY A 250 -8.28 5.47 -15.91
CA GLY A 250 -8.83 4.12 -16.06
C GLY A 250 -10.26 4.11 -16.61
N ASN A 251 -11.15 4.95 -16.05
CA ASN A 251 -12.53 5.06 -16.52
C ASN A 251 -12.60 5.66 -17.92
N ARG A 252 -11.77 6.68 -18.19
CA ARG A 252 -11.67 7.31 -19.52
C ARG A 252 -11.22 6.32 -20.59
N HIS A 253 -10.23 5.47 -20.30
CA HIS A 253 -9.76 4.44 -21.23
C HIS A 253 -10.86 3.43 -21.57
N LEU A 254 -11.54 2.87 -20.55
CA LEU A 254 -12.63 1.90 -20.77
C LEU A 254 -13.81 2.54 -21.52
N THR A 255 -14.15 3.78 -21.17
CA THR A 255 -15.22 4.53 -21.85
C THR A 255 -14.85 4.86 -23.30
N ALA A 256 -13.61 5.29 -23.57
CA ALA A 256 -13.16 5.56 -24.93
C ALA A 256 -13.16 4.29 -25.79
N ALA A 257 -12.73 3.15 -25.25
CA ALA A 257 -12.82 1.86 -25.94
C ALA A 257 -14.27 1.51 -26.30
N ARG A 258 -15.20 1.67 -25.35
CA ARG A 258 -16.63 1.45 -25.58
C ARG A 258 -17.17 2.39 -26.66
N ASP A 259 -16.81 3.67 -26.60
CA ASP A 259 -17.30 4.69 -27.53
C ASP A 259 -16.73 4.48 -28.96
N ARG A 260 -15.57 3.81 -29.10
CA ARG A 260 -15.03 3.30 -30.37
C ARG A 260 -15.74 2.05 -30.90
N GLY A 261 -16.69 1.49 -30.15
CA GLY A 261 -17.42 0.27 -30.52
C GLY A 261 -16.70 -1.03 -30.12
N GLU A 262 -15.64 -0.96 -29.32
CA GLU A 262 -15.03 -2.15 -28.74
C GLU A 262 -16.01 -2.80 -27.74
N THR A 263 -16.08 -4.13 -27.73
CA THR A 263 -16.99 -4.87 -26.84
C THR A 263 -16.31 -5.37 -25.57
N MET A 264 -14.99 -5.55 -25.61
CA MET A 264 -14.18 -6.10 -24.53
C MET A 264 -12.88 -5.31 -24.39
N ALA A 265 -12.49 -4.97 -23.17
CA ALA A 265 -11.16 -4.44 -22.86
C ALA A 265 -10.38 -5.43 -21.98
N LYS A 266 -9.09 -5.59 -22.26
CA LYS A 266 -8.19 -6.37 -21.40
C LYS A 266 -7.67 -5.49 -20.27
N VAL A 267 -7.58 -6.06 -19.06
CA VAL A 267 -7.09 -5.38 -17.85
C VAL A 267 -6.18 -6.33 -17.08
N SER A 268 -5.11 -5.79 -16.48
CA SER A 268 -4.33 -6.49 -15.45
C SER A 268 -4.37 -5.69 -14.15
N ILE A 269 -4.27 -6.35 -13.01
CA ILE A 269 -4.21 -5.74 -11.68
C ILE A 269 -2.98 -6.32 -10.99
N ALA A 270 -2.04 -5.48 -10.59
CA ALA A 270 -0.92 -5.88 -9.74
C ALA A 270 -1.22 -5.51 -8.28
N LEU A 271 -0.85 -6.41 -7.35
CA LEU A 271 -1.11 -6.27 -5.93
C LEU A 271 0.16 -6.46 -5.11
N SER A 272 0.21 -5.77 -3.98
CA SER A 272 1.31 -5.88 -3.00
C SER A 272 2.69 -5.70 -3.66
N THR A 273 2.84 -4.63 -4.43
CA THR A 273 4.06 -4.29 -5.16
C THR A 273 5.08 -3.58 -4.25
N ASP A 274 6.28 -3.31 -4.76
CA ASP A 274 7.25 -2.47 -4.07
C ASP A 274 6.70 -1.05 -3.79
N PRO A 275 7.25 -0.32 -2.80
CA PRO A 275 6.71 0.98 -2.40
C PRO A 275 6.76 2.04 -3.51
N TYR A 276 7.64 1.93 -4.51
CA TYR A 276 7.74 2.90 -5.61
C TYR A 276 6.60 2.72 -6.61
N CYS A 277 6.34 1.48 -7.03
CA CYS A 277 5.23 1.14 -7.91
C CYS A 277 3.88 1.51 -7.27
N TRP A 278 3.71 1.18 -5.98
CA TRP A 278 2.53 1.55 -5.21
C TRP A 278 2.32 3.07 -5.19
N MET A 279 3.33 3.83 -4.77
CA MET A 279 3.30 5.29 -4.68
C MET A 279 2.99 5.98 -6.02
N CYS A 280 3.58 5.50 -7.12
CA CYS A 280 3.33 6.03 -8.46
C CYS A 280 1.90 5.79 -8.94
N SER A 281 1.34 4.62 -8.65
CA SER A 281 -0.01 4.27 -9.12
C SER A 281 -1.15 4.99 -8.38
N THR A 282 -0.92 5.39 -7.13
CA THR A 282 -1.92 6.05 -6.29
C THR A 282 -1.84 7.58 -6.32
N SER A 283 -0.75 8.15 -6.83
CA SER A 283 -0.49 9.58 -6.80
C SER A 283 -0.57 10.21 -8.20
N LYS A 284 -0.98 11.47 -8.30
CA LYS A 284 -0.98 12.24 -9.55
C LYS A 284 0.42 12.77 -9.92
N MET A 285 1.44 11.92 -9.83
CA MET A 285 2.81 12.30 -10.17
C MET A 285 3.07 12.23 -11.68
N ALA A 286 2.40 11.31 -12.37
CA ALA A 286 2.54 11.12 -13.80
C ALA A 286 1.74 12.19 -14.55
N ASP A 287 2.45 13.19 -15.09
CA ASP A 287 1.86 14.33 -15.79
C ASP A 287 1.55 13.97 -17.24
N ARG A 288 0.27 13.76 -17.52
CA ARG A 288 -0.23 13.35 -18.84
C ARG A 288 -0.58 14.54 -19.75
N SER A 289 -0.29 15.77 -19.34
CA SER A 289 -0.61 16.98 -20.14
C SER A 289 0.26 17.14 -21.39
N GLU A 290 1.48 16.59 -21.36
CA GLU A 290 2.45 16.67 -22.46
C GLU A 290 2.51 15.39 -23.32
N GLY A 291 1.76 14.34 -22.96
CA GLY A 291 1.71 13.08 -23.71
C GLY A 291 1.54 11.85 -22.81
N PRO A 292 1.62 10.64 -23.40
CA PRO A 292 1.60 9.39 -22.65
C PRO A 292 2.77 9.32 -21.65
N VAL A 293 2.49 8.75 -20.49
CA VAL A 293 3.47 8.51 -19.42
C VAL A 293 3.43 7.05 -18.99
N ASP A 294 4.57 6.56 -18.52
CA ASP A 294 4.71 5.23 -17.94
C ASP A 294 4.98 5.37 -16.44
N GLU A 295 3.99 5.03 -15.61
CA GLU A 295 4.14 5.05 -14.15
C GLU A 295 5.25 4.10 -13.65
N LEU A 296 5.58 3.02 -14.37
CA LEU A 296 6.71 2.15 -13.99
C LEU A 296 8.04 2.82 -14.29
N ALA A 297 8.15 3.58 -15.39
CA ALA A 297 9.35 4.35 -15.66
C ALA A 297 9.58 5.43 -14.58
N LEU A 298 8.50 6.06 -14.12
CA LEU A 298 8.53 6.99 -13.00
C LEU A 298 8.95 6.31 -11.69
N ALA A 299 8.39 5.14 -11.38
CA ALA A 299 8.77 4.35 -10.21
C ALA A 299 10.27 3.98 -10.27
N GLY A 300 10.76 3.58 -11.44
CA GLY A 300 12.18 3.29 -11.64
C GLY A 300 13.08 4.50 -11.45
N GLY A 301 12.65 5.68 -11.92
CA GLY A 301 13.37 6.94 -11.70
C GLY A 301 13.45 7.34 -10.23
N LEU A 302 12.36 7.17 -9.47
CA LEU A 302 12.34 7.42 -8.03
C LEU A 302 13.19 6.41 -7.25
N ALA A 303 13.23 5.15 -7.70
CA ALA A 303 14.07 4.11 -7.12
C ALA A 303 15.55 4.20 -7.53
N GLY A 304 15.89 5.00 -8.55
CA GLY A 304 17.23 5.05 -9.14
C GLY A 304 17.64 3.78 -9.90
N ARG A 305 16.70 2.88 -10.20
CA ARG A 305 16.93 1.63 -10.94
C ARG A 305 15.66 1.22 -11.73
N PRO A 306 15.78 0.50 -12.86
CA PRO A 306 14.61 0.04 -13.60
C PRO A 306 13.75 -0.91 -12.76
N VAL A 307 12.43 -0.80 -12.87
CA VAL A 307 11.53 -1.84 -12.35
C VAL A 307 11.54 -3.02 -13.32
N LYS A 308 11.71 -4.22 -12.76
CA LYS A 308 11.66 -5.47 -13.51
C LYS A 308 10.21 -5.79 -13.83
N VAL A 309 9.92 -6.04 -15.09
CA VAL A 309 8.57 -6.36 -15.57
C VAL A 309 8.53 -7.68 -16.30
N VAL A 310 7.37 -8.30 -16.29
CA VAL A 310 7.09 -9.53 -17.04
C VAL A 310 5.75 -9.40 -17.74
N LYS A 311 5.61 -10.04 -18.90
CA LYS A 311 4.34 -10.06 -19.61
C LYS A 311 3.26 -10.76 -18.76
N SER A 312 2.06 -10.20 -18.78
CA SER A 312 0.84 -10.87 -18.33
C SER A 312 0.63 -12.20 -19.06
N HIS A 313 -0.02 -13.15 -18.41
CA HIS A 313 -0.24 -14.50 -18.89
C HIS A 313 -1.23 -14.59 -20.06
N THR A 314 -2.27 -13.75 -20.06
CA THR A 314 -3.41 -13.78 -21.00
C THR A 314 -3.55 -12.49 -21.83
N ASN A 315 -2.71 -11.49 -21.57
CA ASN A 315 -2.72 -10.21 -22.28
C ASN A 315 -1.32 -9.59 -22.41
N ASP A 316 -1.23 -8.43 -23.06
CA ASP A 316 0.03 -7.78 -23.45
C ASP A 316 0.49 -6.67 -22.50
N PHE A 317 -0.01 -6.63 -21.26
CA PHE A 317 0.54 -5.73 -20.25
C PHE A 317 1.86 -6.26 -19.71
N MET A 318 2.78 -5.33 -19.42
CA MET A 318 4.01 -5.61 -18.68
C MET A 318 3.76 -5.24 -17.22
N VAL A 319 3.71 -6.24 -16.34
CA VAL A 319 3.41 -6.07 -14.91
C VAL A 319 4.67 -6.23 -14.06
N PRO A 320 4.76 -5.63 -12.87
CA PRO A 320 5.92 -5.77 -11.99
C PRO A 320 6.21 -7.24 -11.67
N ALA A 321 7.43 -7.70 -11.96
CA ALA A 321 7.83 -9.10 -11.80
C ALA A 321 7.83 -9.55 -10.32
N ASN A 322 8.07 -8.61 -9.41
CA ASN A 322 8.14 -8.84 -7.96
C ASN A 322 6.81 -8.60 -7.22
N ALA A 323 5.69 -8.34 -7.93
CA ALA A 323 4.38 -8.26 -7.30
C ALA A 323 4.01 -9.59 -6.61
N GLU A 324 3.21 -9.54 -5.54
CA GLU A 324 2.78 -10.78 -4.89
C GLU A 324 1.71 -11.51 -5.71
N ILE A 325 0.77 -10.76 -6.30
CA ILE A 325 -0.37 -11.30 -7.06
C ILE A 325 -0.61 -10.41 -8.29
N ILE A 326 -0.82 -11.05 -9.44
CA ILE A 326 -1.33 -10.46 -10.67
C ILE A 326 -2.68 -11.09 -10.99
N ILE A 327 -3.70 -10.27 -11.18
CA ILE A 327 -5.03 -10.69 -11.63
C ILE A 327 -5.24 -10.15 -13.03
N GLU A 328 -5.63 -11.01 -13.96
CA GLU A 328 -5.83 -10.66 -15.36
C GLU A 328 -7.25 -10.98 -15.77
N GLY A 329 -7.81 -10.17 -16.67
CA GLY A 329 -9.16 -10.41 -17.11
C GLY A 329 -9.62 -9.53 -18.26
N GLU A 330 -10.88 -9.70 -18.58
CA GLU A 330 -11.56 -9.00 -19.65
C GLU A 330 -12.82 -8.30 -19.13
N VAL A 331 -12.99 -7.05 -19.53
CA VAL A 331 -14.09 -6.17 -19.14
C VAL A 331 -15.08 -6.09 -20.29
N PRO A 332 -16.28 -6.70 -20.21
CA PRO A 332 -17.38 -6.42 -21.12
C PRO A 332 -17.82 -4.97 -21.02
N LEU A 333 -17.50 -4.16 -22.04
CA LEU A 333 -17.65 -2.71 -22.02
C LEU A 333 -19.12 -2.23 -22.05
N ASN A 334 -20.03 -3.10 -22.49
CA ASN A 334 -21.47 -2.85 -22.54
C ASN A 334 -22.25 -3.46 -21.36
N ASP A 335 -21.57 -4.13 -20.42
CA ASP A 335 -22.17 -4.76 -19.23
C ASP A 335 -21.82 -3.95 -17.96
N LEU A 336 -22.36 -2.74 -17.89
CA LEU A 336 -22.23 -1.87 -16.72
C LEU A 336 -23.21 -2.30 -15.64
N ARG A 337 -22.70 -2.52 -14.43
CA ARG A 337 -23.49 -3.03 -13.31
C ARG A 337 -23.22 -2.26 -12.02
N PRO A 338 -24.16 -2.27 -11.07
CA PRO A 338 -23.98 -1.50 -9.85
C PRO A 338 -22.86 -2.05 -8.94
N GLU A 339 -22.20 -1.16 -8.22
CA GLU A 339 -21.14 -1.45 -7.25
C GLU A 339 -21.27 -0.55 -6.01
N GLY A 340 -20.78 -1.01 -4.86
CA GLY A 340 -20.97 -0.34 -3.58
C GLY A 340 -22.33 -0.63 -2.94
N PRO A 341 -22.65 0.02 -1.79
CA PRO A 341 -21.89 1.09 -1.14
C PRO A 341 -20.53 0.65 -0.59
N TYR A 342 -19.62 1.61 -0.41
CA TYR A 342 -18.27 1.39 0.13
C TYR A 342 -17.76 2.60 0.93
N GLY A 343 -17.01 2.39 2.01
CA GLY A 343 -16.41 3.46 2.83
C GLY A 343 -15.37 4.29 2.07
N GLU A 344 -15.55 5.61 2.02
CA GLU A 344 -14.71 6.51 1.23
C GLU A 344 -13.61 7.18 2.05
N MET A 345 -12.62 7.74 1.35
CA MET A 345 -11.41 8.35 1.93
C MET A 345 -11.67 9.49 2.92
N VAL A 346 -12.85 10.10 2.87
CA VAL A 346 -13.29 11.18 3.79
C VAL A 346 -13.91 10.65 5.09
N GLY A 347 -14.01 9.33 5.25
CA GLY A 347 -14.54 8.69 6.46
C GLY A 347 -16.05 8.45 6.48
N TYR A 348 -16.74 8.65 5.35
CA TYR A 348 -18.18 8.42 5.20
C TYR A 348 -18.47 7.24 4.27
N GLN A 349 -19.62 6.60 4.44
CA GLN A 349 -20.10 5.59 3.50
C GLN A 349 -20.47 6.25 2.16
N GLY A 350 -19.77 5.88 1.10
CA GLY A 350 -20.07 6.31 -0.26
C GLY A 350 -21.35 5.65 -0.79
N PRO A 351 -22.09 6.33 -1.68
CA PRO A 351 -23.29 5.77 -2.28
C PRO A 351 -22.94 4.62 -3.21
N ARG A 352 -23.94 3.77 -3.48
CA ARG A 352 -23.89 2.82 -4.58
C ARG A 352 -23.74 3.57 -5.90
N LYS A 353 -22.85 3.08 -6.77
CA LYS A 353 -22.72 3.54 -8.15
C LYS A 353 -23.49 2.58 -9.04
N GLU A 354 -24.45 3.09 -9.82
CA GLU A 354 -25.33 2.24 -10.62
C GLU A 354 -24.66 1.65 -11.88
N GLN A 355 -23.64 2.34 -12.39
CA GLN A 355 -22.94 1.95 -13.62
C GLN A 355 -21.44 1.91 -13.38
N GLN A 356 -20.90 0.72 -13.13
CA GLN A 356 -19.47 0.46 -13.05
C GLN A 356 -19.07 -0.68 -13.98
N TYR A 357 -17.82 -0.67 -14.42
CA TYR A 357 -17.25 -1.74 -15.22
C TYR A 357 -16.93 -2.94 -14.34
N TRP A 358 -17.10 -4.13 -14.88
CA TRP A 358 -16.80 -5.39 -14.19
C TRP A 358 -15.90 -6.24 -15.06
N MET A 359 -14.88 -6.83 -14.46
CA MET A 359 -13.91 -7.70 -15.09
C MET A 359 -14.24 -9.16 -14.79
N ARG A 360 -14.22 -9.98 -15.84
CA ARG A 360 -14.20 -11.44 -15.75
C ARG A 360 -12.74 -11.89 -15.70
N VAL A 361 -12.36 -12.60 -14.64
CA VAL A 361 -10.97 -12.99 -14.41
C VAL A 361 -10.60 -14.18 -15.30
N THR A 362 -9.52 -14.06 -16.06
CA THR A 362 -9.01 -15.08 -16.99
C THR A 362 -7.80 -15.82 -16.45
N ALA A 363 -6.98 -15.16 -15.63
CA ALA A 363 -5.85 -15.76 -14.95
C ALA A 363 -5.53 -15.04 -13.64
N VAL A 364 -4.96 -15.79 -12.69
CA VAL A 364 -4.30 -15.25 -11.50
C VAL A 364 -2.93 -15.87 -11.43
N THR A 365 -1.88 -15.05 -11.38
CA THR A 365 -0.51 -15.53 -11.13
C THR A 365 0.00 -14.93 -9.83
N HIS A 366 0.69 -15.70 -9.01
CA HIS A 366 1.17 -15.21 -7.72
C HIS A 366 2.42 -15.92 -7.23
N ARG A 367 3.08 -15.32 -6.25
CA ARG A 367 4.15 -15.94 -5.46
C ARG A 367 3.61 -17.09 -4.62
N LYS A 368 4.45 -18.06 -4.28
CA LYS A 368 4.14 -19.01 -3.20
C LYS A 368 3.95 -18.25 -1.89
N ASP A 369 2.93 -18.67 -1.12
CA ASP A 369 2.51 -18.00 0.12
C ASP A 369 2.38 -16.47 -0.08
N PRO A 370 1.43 -16.01 -0.94
CA PRO A 370 1.36 -14.62 -1.35
C PRO A 370 0.94 -13.70 -0.20
N TRP A 371 1.59 -12.54 -0.10
CA TRP A 371 1.21 -11.49 0.86
C TRP A 371 0.15 -10.59 0.23
N VAL A 372 -0.92 -10.31 0.96
CA VAL A 372 -1.99 -9.41 0.51
C VAL A 372 -1.88 -8.10 1.27
N MET A 373 -1.67 -7.00 0.56
CA MET A 373 -1.81 -5.66 1.11
C MET A 373 -3.24 -5.19 0.88
N ASN A 374 -4.01 -4.92 1.93
CA ASN A 374 -5.38 -4.39 1.80
C ASN A 374 -5.69 -3.44 2.96
N ASN A 375 -5.86 -2.16 2.64
CA ASN A 375 -5.90 -1.07 3.62
C ASN A 375 -7.32 -0.76 4.11
N PHE A 376 -7.46 0.18 5.05
CA PHE A 376 -8.78 0.64 5.52
C PHE A 376 -9.01 2.06 5.01
N THR A 377 -9.74 2.19 3.90
CA THR A 377 -10.00 3.48 3.24
C THR A 377 -10.62 4.49 4.23
N GLY A 378 -10.02 5.68 4.33
CA GLY A 378 -10.44 6.74 5.26
C GLY A 378 -9.90 6.58 6.69
N LEU A 379 -9.23 5.47 6.99
CA LEU A 379 -8.68 5.17 8.31
C LEU A 379 -7.16 5.04 8.32
N SER A 380 -6.59 4.30 7.37
CA SER A 380 -5.14 4.20 7.18
C SER A 380 -4.63 5.31 6.26
N ALA A 381 -3.34 5.61 6.36
CA ALA A 381 -2.67 6.39 5.32
C ALA A 381 -2.81 5.68 3.97
N GLY A 382 -3.12 6.44 2.91
CA GLY A 382 -3.29 5.87 1.56
C GLY A 382 -1.99 5.38 0.95
N ALA A 383 -0.96 6.23 0.97
CA ALA A 383 0.40 5.91 0.56
C ALA A 383 1.41 6.92 1.14
N LEU A 384 2.69 6.68 0.87
CA LEU A 384 3.78 7.64 1.07
C LEU A 384 3.53 8.91 0.24
N GLN A 385 3.80 10.06 0.84
CA GLN A 385 3.40 11.37 0.32
C GLN A 385 4.59 12.25 -0.08
N ALA A 386 5.78 12.00 0.46
CA ALA A 386 6.92 12.87 0.24
C ALA A 386 7.20 13.10 -1.24
N ALA A 387 7.17 12.03 -2.04
CA ALA A 387 7.41 12.13 -3.47
C ALA A 387 6.32 12.91 -4.20
N SER A 388 5.04 12.61 -3.93
CA SER A 388 3.94 13.24 -4.66
C SER A 388 3.77 14.72 -4.34
N HIS A 389 4.18 15.14 -3.15
CA HIS A 389 4.18 16.54 -2.74
C HIS A 389 5.41 17.32 -3.24
N ALA A 390 6.53 16.65 -3.55
CA ALA A 390 7.79 17.32 -3.91
C ALA A 390 7.68 18.24 -5.13
N ARG A 391 7.12 17.77 -6.26
CA ARG A 391 7.01 18.62 -7.47
C ARG A 391 6.10 19.84 -7.26
N PRO A 392 4.89 19.73 -6.67
CA PRO A 392 4.08 20.90 -6.34
C PRO A 392 4.82 21.91 -5.45
N PHE A 393 5.55 21.46 -4.43
CA PHE A 393 6.34 22.35 -3.58
C PHE A 393 7.49 23.01 -4.34
N TYR A 394 8.21 22.26 -5.18
CA TYR A 394 9.24 22.81 -6.05
C TYR A 394 8.67 23.93 -6.94
N GLN A 395 7.54 23.69 -7.62
CA GLN A 395 6.87 24.67 -8.47
C GLN A 395 6.44 25.92 -7.68
N LEU A 396 5.89 25.70 -6.50
CA LEU A 396 5.43 26.78 -5.63
C LEU A 396 6.60 27.65 -5.14
N LYS A 397 7.75 27.05 -4.81
CA LYS A 397 8.99 27.78 -4.45
C LYS A 397 9.53 28.65 -5.59
N GLN A 398 9.34 28.26 -6.85
CA GLN A 398 9.70 29.10 -8.00
C GLN A 398 8.84 30.36 -8.09
N GLN A 399 7.58 30.30 -7.65
CA GLN A 399 6.65 31.43 -7.68
C GLN A 399 6.73 32.27 -6.40
N ILE A 400 6.98 31.63 -5.26
CA ILE A 400 7.01 32.24 -3.93
C ILE A 400 8.26 31.72 -3.18
N PRO A 401 9.44 32.35 -3.36
CA PRO A 401 10.70 31.88 -2.78
C PRO A 401 10.72 31.82 -1.23
N ALA A 402 9.76 32.48 -0.57
CA ALA A 402 9.64 32.48 0.89
C ALA A 402 8.99 31.21 1.47
N ILE A 403 8.47 30.30 0.63
CA ILE A 403 7.89 29.03 1.09
C ILE A 403 9.01 28.04 1.43
N VAL A 404 9.04 27.58 2.69
CA VAL A 404 10.05 26.66 3.23
C VAL A 404 9.57 25.21 3.14
#